data_AF-A0A3Q2I3K2-F1
#
_entry.id   AF-A0A3Q2I3K2-F1
#
_cell.length_a   1.000
_cell.length_b   1.000
_cell.length_c   1.000
_cell.angle_alpha   90.00
_cell.angle_beta   90.00
_cell.angle_gamma   90.00
#
_symmetry.space_group_name_H-M   'P 1'
#
loop_
_entity.id
_entity.type
_entity.pdbx_description
1 polymer ?
#
loop_
_entity_poly.entity_id
_entity_poly.type
_entity_poly.pdbx_seq_one_letter_code
_entity_poly.pdbx_strand_id
1 'polypeptide(L)'
;MDFTGRSLHRSVSSSSRGPALSVSSSMYRLGGTQHLQVAPSVYGGAGGHGTRISTSRRVVSYGGDLSGGDLLVGNEKMAMQNLNDRLASYLEKVRSLEQSNLHLEVQIRQWNETNAPSASRDYSAYYKQIEALRNQIKDAQLKNARCVLQIDNAKLAAEDFRLKYETERGIRLTVEADLQGLHRVLDDLTLRKTDLEIQIEELKKDLILLQKEHQEEVNSLRRQLGNTVSVEVDAAPGLNLSAIMDEMRQKYEAMAQENLRKAKEQFELQIETLHQEVILSSKELKENEGRIKELRRTYQNLEIDLQSYLSKKDSLERTLAETKARYADQLATIQALLSTLEFQLMQIRTDAERQNNDYSILLDIKTRLEQEIATYRRLLEGEDVIHLEERDIKKTRKIKTVVQEVVDGKVVSSEVKEVEENM
;
A
#
# COMPACT_ATOMS: atom_id res chain seq x y z
N MET A 1 -0.18 -53.41 -6.41
CA MET A 1 0.66 -52.26 -5.98
C MET A 1 0.19 -51.11 -6.83
N ASP A 2 -0.77 -50.38 -6.28
CA ASP A 2 -1.77 -49.64 -7.03
C ASP A 2 -1.25 -48.29 -7.50
N PHE A 3 -1.43 -48.02 -8.80
CA PHE A 3 -1.34 -46.69 -9.37
C PHE A 3 -2.60 -45.92 -8.97
N THR A 4 -2.47 -44.95 -8.07
CA THR A 4 -3.49 -43.93 -7.83
C THR A 4 -2.93 -42.56 -8.18
N GLY A 5 -3.39 -42.05 -9.32
CA GLY A 5 -3.15 -40.69 -9.75
C GLY A 5 -3.89 -39.70 -8.85
N ARG A 6 -3.23 -38.57 -8.58
CA ARG A 6 -3.88 -37.36 -8.08
C ARG A 6 -3.33 -36.14 -8.82
N SER A 7 -4.06 -35.77 -9.87
CA SER A 7 -4.00 -34.45 -10.51
C SER A 7 -4.57 -33.40 -9.55
N LEU A 8 -3.76 -32.43 -9.15
CA LEU A 8 -4.21 -31.23 -8.45
C LEU A 8 -4.49 -30.13 -9.48
N HIS A 9 -5.75 -30.02 -9.91
CA HIS A 9 -6.26 -28.80 -10.54
C HIS A 9 -6.43 -27.73 -9.45
N ARG A 10 -5.60 -26.70 -9.47
CA ARG A 10 -5.79 -25.50 -8.65
C ARG A 10 -6.48 -24.43 -9.50
N SER A 11 -7.81 -24.38 -9.40
CA SER A 11 -8.62 -23.28 -9.91
C SER A 11 -8.38 -22.03 -9.05
N VAL A 12 -7.95 -20.95 -9.69
CA VAL A 12 -7.93 -19.60 -9.11
C VAL A 12 -9.20 -18.88 -9.57
N SER A 13 -10.23 -18.90 -8.73
CA SER A 13 -11.43 -18.07 -8.89
C SER A 13 -11.21 -16.74 -8.16
N SER A 14 -10.86 -15.70 -8.92
CA SER A 14 -10.89 -14.31 -8.46
C SER A 14 -12.32 -13.77 -8.55
N SER A 15 -13.04 -13.66 -7.44
CA SER A 15 -14.29 -12.90 -7.39
C SER A 15 -14.02 -11.49 -6.85
N SER A 16 -13.84 -10.54 -7.76
CA SER A 16 -13.88 -9.11 -7.44
C SER A 16 -15.33 -8.64 -7.44
N ARG A 17 -15.92 -8.49 -6.25
CA ARG A 17 -17.21 -7.81 -6.07
C ARG A 17 -16.91 -6.38 -5.63
N GLY A 18 -16.89 -5.45 -6.58
CA GLY A 18 -16.83 -4.01 -6.31
C GLY A 18 -18.22 -3.48 -5.91
N PRO A 19 -18.30 -2.41 -5.09
CA PRO A 19 -19.57 -1.77 -4.80
C PRO A 19 -19.97 -0.86 -5.97
N ALA A 20 -21.21 -1.02 -6.44
CA ALA A 20 -21.84 -0.13 -7.40
C ALA A 20 -22.28 1.15 -6.69
N LEU A 21 -21.72 2.30 -7.08
CA LEU A 21 -22.24 3.61 -6.73
C LEU A 21 -23.19 4.07 -7.84
N SER A 22 -24.47 4.14 -7.49
CA SER A 22 -25.53 4.70 -8.34
C SER A 22 -25.40 6.23 -8.35
N VAL A 23 -25.13 6.78 -9.54
CA VAL A 23 -25.25 8.20 -9.85
C VAL A 23 -26.69 8.45 -10.28
N SER A 24 -27.45 9.20 -9.49
CA SER A 24 -28.69 9.82 -9.95
C SER A 24 -28.43 11.30 -10.19
N SER A 25 -28.16 11.63 -11.44
CA SER A 25 -28.29 12.98 -12.00
C SER A 25 -29.77 13.31 -12.14
N SER A 26 -30.22 14.46 -11.62
CA SER A 26 -31.46 15.06 -12.12
C SER A 26 -31.36 16.57 -12.18
N MET A 27 -31.86 17.06 -13.30
CA MET A 27 -31.62 18.36 -13.91
C MET A 27 -32.41 19.48 -13.25
N TYR A 28 -31.80 20.67 -13.19
CA TYR A 28 -32.48 21.93 -12.99
C TYR A 28 -33.35 22.24 -14.21
N ARG A 29 -34.67 22.35 -14.02
CA ARG A 29 -35.57 23.06 -14.94
C ARG A 29 -36.06 24.34 -14.27
N LEU A 30 -35.75 25.45 -14.93
CA LEU A 30 -36.27 26.78 -14.71
C LEU A 30 -37.64 26.91 -15.38
N GLY A 31 -38.62 27.50 -14.68
CA GLY A 31 -39.85 27.99 -15.31
C GLY A 31 -41.05 28.15 -14.37
N GLY A 32 -41.45 29.41 -14.13
CA GLY A 32 -42.85 29.83 -14.21
C GLY A 32 -43.67 29.96 -12.92
N THR A 33 -44.11 31.20 -12.69
CA THR A 33 -45.34 31.65 -12.01
C THR A 33 -45.46 31.51 -10.48
N GLN A 34 -45.50 32.67 -9.83
CA GLN A 34 -45.79 32.85 -8.41
C GLN A 34 -47.30 32.61 -8.14
N HIS A 35 -47.61 31.64 -7.29
CA HIS A 35 -48.89 31.55 -6.60
C HIS A 35 -48.60 31.32 -5.11
N LEU A 36 -49.01 32.26 -4.26
CA LEU A 36 -48.93 32.10 -2.81
C LEU A 36 -49.80 30.89 -2.41
N GLN A 37 -49.16 29.79 -2.04
CA GLN A 37 -49.79 28.69 -1.31
C GLN A 37 -49.17 28.63 0.08
N VAL A 38 -50.02 28.79 1.11
CA VAL A 38 -49.62 28.60 2.51
C VAL A 38 -49.35 27.11 2.71
N ALA A 39 -48.15 26.77 3.18
CA ALA A 39 -47.75 25.38 3.42
C ALA A 39 -48.60 24.77 4.56
N PRO A 40 -49.11 23.53 4.42
CA PRO A 40 -49.79 22.84 5.51
C PRO A 40 -48.80 22.51 6.63
N SER A 41 -49.16 22.80 7.87
CA SER A 41 -48.36 22.41 9.04
C SER A 41 -48.57 20.93 9.34
N VAL A 42 -47.50 20.15 9.40
CA VAL A 42 -47.52 18.72 9.76
C VAL A 42 -46.94 18.58 11.16
N TYR A 43 -47.73 18.07 12.11
CA TYR A 43 -47.26 17.70 13.44
C TYR A 43 -47.16 16.17 13.52
N GLY A 44 -45.94 15.65 13.64
CA GLY A 44 -45.68 14.22 13.79
C GLY A 44 -45.40 13.87 15.25
N GLY A 45 -46.26 13.05 15.87
CA GLY A 45 -46.01 12.49 17.19
C GLY A 45 -44.89 11.43 17.15
N ALA A 46 -43.92 11.52 18.05
CA ALA A 46 -42.91 10.48 18.24
C ALA A 46 -43.58 9.18 18.71
N GLY A 47 -43.67 8.18 17.83
CA GLY A 47 -44.32 6.90 18.12
C GLY A 47 -44.97 6.18 16.93
N GLY A 48 -45.02 6.80 15.75
CA GLY A 48 -45.28 6.08 14.50
C GLY A 48 -46.74 5.70 14.22
N HIS A 49 -47.74 6.26 14.91
CA HIS A 49 -49.16 6.13 14.53
C HIS A 49 -49.88 7.49 14.60
N GLY A 50 -50.50 7.90 13.48
CA GLY A 50 -51.42 9.04 13.40
C GLY A 50 -50.81 10.36 12.90
N THR A 51 -50.60 10.50 11.60
CA THR A 51 -50.33 11.79 10.95
C THR A 51 -51.65 12.54 10.75
N ARG A 52 -51.82 13.73 11.35
CA ARG A 52 -52.96 14.62 11.06
C ARG A 52 -52.48 15.80 10.21
N ILE A 53 -53.07 15.93 9.02
CA ILE A 53 -52.83 17.05 8.09
C ILE A 53 -54.03 17.98 8.19
N SER A 54 -53.82 19.20 8.69
CA SER A 54 -54.86 20.24 8.73
C SER A 54 -54.68 21.19 7.54
N THR A 55 -55.73 21.36 6.73
CA THR A 55 -55.80 22.40 5.69
C THR A 55 -56.80 23.47 6.10
N SER A 56 -56.40 24.74 6.06
CA SER A 56 -57.26 25.87 6.39
C SER A 56 -58.20 26.19 5.22
N ARG A 57 -59.45 25.74 5.32
CA ARG A 57 -60.52 26.14 4.40
C ARG A 57 -61.23 27.37 4.97
N ARG A 58 -61.03 28.55 4.39
CA ARG A 58 -61.88 29.72 4.70
C ARG A 58 -63.23 29.54 4.02
N VAL A 59 -64.27 29.28 4.81
CA VAL A 59 -65.67 29.46 4.39
C VAL A 59 -66.15 30.74 5.06
N VAL A 60 -66.32 31.79 4.26
CA VAL A 60 -66.98 33.02 4.70
C VAL A 60 -68.48 32.77 4.58
N SER A 61 -69.16 32.71 5.73
CA SER A 61 -70.63 32.72 5.80
C SER A 61 -71.06 34.10 6.28
N TYR A 62 -71.54 34.94 5.37
CA TYR A 62 -72.33 36.12 5.69
C TYR A 62 -73.79 35.68 5.78
N GLY A 63 -74.20 35.26 6.97
CA GLY A 63 -75.61 35.10 7.33
C GLY A 63 -76.12 36.42 7.89
N GLY A 64 -76.76 37.23 7.03
CA GLY A 64 -77.48 38.41 7.45
C GLY A 64 -78.79 38.03 8.14
N ASP A 65 -79.08 38.68 9.26
CA ASP A 65 -80.41 38.72 9.84
C ASP A 65 -80.78 40.20 10.03
N LEU A 66 -81.64 40.67 9.14
CA LEU A 66 -82.26 42.00 9.11
C LEU A 66 -83.76 41.72 9.12
N SER A 67 -84.39 41.85 10.29
CA SER A 67 -85.85 41.82 10.39
C SER A 67 -86.34 42.68 11.55
N GLY A 68 -86.98 43.80 11.19
CA GLY A 68 -87.98 44.57 11.96
C GLY A 68 -87.45 45.29 13.20
N GLY A 69 -87.66 46.58 13.43
CA GLY A 69 -88.71 47.46 12.97
C GLY A 69 -89.07 48.38 14.14
N ASP A 70 -88.77 49.67 13.98
CA ASP A 70 -89.43 50.83 14.58
C ASP A 70 -89.25 51.19 16.09
N LEU A 71 -89.30 52.51 16.31
CA LEU A 71 -89.46 53.28 17.55
C LEU A 71 -88.23 53.71 18.37
N LEU A 72 -87.66 54.83 17.88
CA LEU A 72 -86.94 55.86 18.61
C LEU A 72 -87.71 56.43 19.83
N VAL A 73 -86.94 56.82 20.85
CA VAL A 73 -87.28 57.64 22.05
C VAL A 73 -87.57 56.81 23.34
N GLY A 74 -86.48 56.40 24.00
CA GLY A 74 -86.47 55.68 25.30
C GLY A 74 -85.18 54.91 25.62
N ASN A 75 -84.19 54.98 24.71
CA ASN A 75 -83.20 53.93 24.50
C ASN A 75 -81.88 54.06 25.30
N GLU A 76 -81.57 55.19 25.94
CA GLU A 76 -80.28 55.37 26.62
C GLU A 76 -80.17 54.56 27.93
N LYS A 77 -81.23 54.50 28.75
CA LYS A 77 -81.20 53.73 30.00
C LYS A 77 -81.15 52.22 29.78
N MET A 78 -81.92 51.69 28.82
CA MET A 78 -81.86 50.26 28.48
C MET A 78 -80.56 49.91 27.74
N ALA A 79 -80.02 50.80 26.89
CA ALA A 79 -78.70 50.59 26.31
C ALA A 79 -77.60 50.58 27.38
N MET A 80 -77.67 51.47 28.38
CA MET A 80 -76.73 51.49 29.52
C MET A 80 -76.88 50.26 30.43
N GLN A 81 -78.10 49.77 30.65
CA GLN A 81 -78.33 48.50 31.37
C GLN A 81 -77.77 47.31 30.59
N ASN A 82 -78.05 47.19 29.30
CA ASN A 82 -77.47 46.13 28.45
C ASN A 82 -75.93 46.18 28.40
N LEU A 83 -75.34 47.38 28.40
CA LEU A 83 -73.89 47.56 28.48
C LEU A 83 -73.35 47.14 29.84
N ASN A 84 -74.02 47.50 30.93
CA ASN A 84 -73.65 47.08 32.28
C ASN A 84 -73.80 45.57 32.48
N ASP A 85 -74.84 44.94 31.95
CA ASP A 85 -75.04 43.48 32.00
C ASP A 85 -73.98 42.75 31.15
N ARG A 86 -73.61 43.34 30.01
CA ARG A 86 -72.49 42.85 29.18
C ARG A 86 -71.13 43.03 29.87
N LEU A 87 -70.94 44.12 30.62
CA LEU A 87 -69.73 44.36 31.40
C LEU A 87 -69.67 43.44 32.62
N ALA A 88 -70.79 43.19 33.30
CA ALA A 88 -70.90 42.24 34.40
C ALA A 88 -70.58 40.81 33.93
N SER A 89 -71.16 40.37 32.81
CA SER A 89 -70.82 39.07 32.22
C SER A 89 -69.38 39.00 31.71
N TYR A 90 -68.81 40.10 31.22
CA TYR A 90 -67.38 40.16 30.88
C TYR A 90 -66.49 40.04 32.12
N LEU A 91 -66.81 40.75 33.21
CA LEU A 91 -66.08 40.65 34.48
C LEU A 91 -66.19 39.26 35.09
N GLU A 92 -67.36 38.62 35.03
CA GLU A 92 -67.55 37.26 35.48
C GLU A 92 -66.77 36.26 34.61
N LYS A 93 -66.70 36.50 33.29
CA LYS A 93 -65.86 35.71 32.39
C LYS A 93 -64.38 35.88 32.69
N VAL A 94 -63.90 37.11 32.92
CA VAL A 94 -62.52 37.39 33.31
C VAL A 94 -62.18 36.68 34.62
N ARG A 95 -63.04 36.75 35.65
CA ARG A 95 -62.84 36.02 36.92
C ARG A 95 -62.77 34.51 36.71
N SER A 96 -63.64 33.94 35.87
CA SER A 96 -63.61 32.51 35.56
C SER A 96 -62.33 32.10 34.83
N LEU A 97 -61.82 32.96 33.94
CA LEU A 97 -60.59 32.74 33.20
C LEU A 97 -59.37 32.87 34.11
N GLU A 98 -59.32 33.88 34.98
CA GLU A 98 -58.28 34.04 36.00
C GLU A 98 -58.22 32.82 36.93
N GLN A 99 -59.37 32.32 37.39
CA GLN A 99 -59.42 31.12 38.22
C GLN A 99 -58.94 29.87 37.46
N SER A 100 -59.30 29.74 36.18
CA SER A 100 -58.81 28.64 35.33
C SER A 100 -57.31 28.74 35.05
N ASN A 101 -56.77 29.95 34.87
CA ASN A 101 -55.35 30.20 34.67
C ASN A 101 -54.55 29.86 35.92
N LEU A 102 -55.01 30.29 37.10
CA LEU A 102 -54.40 29.92 38.37
C LEU A 102 -54.38 28.40 38.56
N HIS A 103 -55.46 27.71 38.20
CA HIS A 103 -55.51 26.25 38.27
C HIS A 103 -54.50 25.59 37.31
N LEU A 104 -54.41 26.07 36.07
CA LEU A 104 -53.44 25.58 35.09
C LEU A 104 -52.00 25.87 35.51
N GLU A 105 -51.71 27.03 36.08
CA GLU A 105 -50.39 27.36 36.60
C GLU A 105 -49.96 26.41 37.72
N VAL A 106 -50.87 26.07 38.64
CA VAL A 106 -50.59 25.09 39.70
C VAL A 106 -50.33 23.71 39.10
N GLN A 107 -51.13 23.28 38.11
CA GLN A 107 -50.90 22.02 37.42
C GLN A 107 -49.56 21.99 36.67
N ILE A 108 -49.17 23.09 36.02
CA ILE A 108 -47.87 23.20 35.34
C ILE A 108 -46.73 23.13 36.34
N ARG A 109 -46.83 23.80 37.49
CA ARG A 109 -45.81 23.73 38.54
C ARG A 109 -45.68 22.32 39.11
N GLN A 110 -46.79 21.67 39.45
CA GLN A 110 -46.78 20.29 39.92
C GLN A 110 -46.25 19.32 38.86
N TRP A 111 -46.63 19.51 37.59
CA TRP A 111 -46.10 18.72 36.48
C TRP A 111 -44.60 18.95 36.31
N ASN A 112 -44.13 20.18 36.41
CA ASN A 112 -42.70 20.49 36.38
C ASN A 112 -41.96 19.94 37.60
N GLU A 113 -42.52 19.94 38.80
CA GLU A 113 -41.86 19.34 39.97
C GLU A 113 -41.81 17.81 39.89
N THR A 114 -42.85 17.19 39.33
CA THR A 114 -42.94 15.73 39.19
C THR A 114 -42.14 15.21 37.98
N ASN A 115 -42.09 15.99 36.89
CA ASN A 115 -41.47 15.61 35.62
C ASN A 115 -40.17 16.36 35.33
N ALA A 116 -39.78 17.37 36.11
CA ALA A 116 -38.41 17.85 36.08
C ALA A 116 -37.55 16.64 36.45
N PRO A 117 -36.66 16.19 35.57
CA PRO A 117 -35.79 15.08 35.86
C PRO A 117 -35.01 15.46 37.12
N SER A 118 -35.35 14.81 38.24
CA SER A 118 -34.69 14.99 39.53
C SER A 118 -33.19 14.92 39.26
N ALA A 119 -32.49 16.03 39.52
CA ALA A 119 -31.04 16.21 39.45
C ALA A 119 -30.28 15.23 38.52
N SER A 120 -29.84 15.72 37.36
CA SER A 120 -28.81 15.12 36.48
C SER A 120 -28.43 13.68 36.82
N ARG A 121 -29.01 12.70 36.13
CA ARG A 121 -28.62 11.29 36.21
C ARG A 121 -27.09 11.18 36.24
N ASP A 122 -26.50 10.70 37.34
CA ASP A 122 -25.04 10.72 37.51
C ASP A 122 -24.34 9.79 36.50
N TYR A 123 -23.88 10.34 35.38
CA TYR A 123 -23.16 9.59 34.33
C TYR A 123 -21.68 9.34 34.65
N SER A 124 -21.20 9.75 35.83
CA SER A 124 -19.80 9.64 36.26
C SER A 124 -19.24 8.21 36.17
N ALA A 125 -20.04 7.20 36.50
CA ALA A 125 -19.65 5.79 36.40
C ALA A 125 -19.36 5.35 34.95
N TYR A 126 -20.16 5.83 33.98
CA TYR A 126 -19.96 5.52 32.57
C TYR A 126 -18.70 6.18 32.02
N TYR A 127 -18.39 7.41 32.44
CA TYR A 127 -17.16 8.09 32.03
C TYR A 127 -15.90 7.33 32.50
N LYS A 128 -15.90 6.82 33.73
CA LYS A 128 -14.80 5.97 34.24
C LYS A 128 -14.64 4.69 33.43
N GLN A 129 -15.75 4.04 33.05
CA GLN A 129 -15.70 2.83 32.22
C GLN A 129 -15.21 3.13 30.79
N ILE A 130 -15.66 4.24 30.20
CA ILE A 130 -15.21 4.71 28.88
C ILE A 130 -13.71 5.02 28.90
N GLU A 131 -13.21 5.66 29.96
CA GLU A 131 -11.80 5.96 30.12
C GLU A 131 -10.95 4.68 30.27
N ALA A 132 -11.42 3.72 31.08
CA ALA A 132 -10.77 2.42 31.21
C ALA A 132 -10.70 1.68 29.86
N LEU A 133 -11.80 1.66 29.08
CA LEU A 133 -11.83 1.06 27.75
C LEU A 133 -10.89 1.78 26.78
N ARG A 134 -10.84 3.11 26.80
CA ARG A 134 -9.91 3.90 25.99
C ARG A 134 -8.45 3.57 26.32
N ASN A 135 -8.12 3.39 27.59
CA ASN A 135 -6.78 3.00 28.00
C ASN A 135 -6.44 1.57 27.56
N GLN A 136 -7.37 0.63 27.67
CA GLN A 136 -7.18 -0.72 27.13
C GLN A 136 -6.95 -0.74 25.61
N ILE A 137 -7.66 0.11 24.86
CA ILE A 137 -7.45 0.25 23.40
C ILE A 137 -6.05 0.78 23.12
N LYS A 138 -5.60 1.82 23.84
CA LYS A 138 -4.24 2.36 23.68
C LYS A 138 -3.17 1.32 24.02
N ASP A 139 -3.34 0.57 25.11
CA ASP A 139 -2.42 -0.49 25.49
C ASP A 139 -2.38 -1.60 24.44
N ALA A 140 -3.54 -1.97 23.87
CA ALA A 140 -3.61 -2.93 22.78
C ALA A 140 -2.93 -2.40 21.50
N GLN A 141 -3.09 -1.11 21.18
CA GLN A 141 -2.40 -0.47 20.05
C GLN A 141 -0.88 -0.46 20.25
N LEU A 142 -0.39 -0.13 21.45
CA LEU A 142 1.04 -0.16 21.77
C LEU A 142 1.61 -1.59 21.71
N LYS A 143 0.88 -2.58 22.23
CA LYS A 143 1.25 -4.00 22.11
C LYS A 143 1.30 -4.44 20.65
N ASN A 144 0.31 -4.05 19.85
CA ASN A 144 0.28 -4.35 18.43
C ASN A 144 1.49 -3.74 17.70
N ALA A 145 1.78 -2.46 17.93
CA ALA A 145 2.96 -1.79 17.36
C ALA A 145 4.26 -2.49 17.77
N ARG A 146 4.39 -2.88 19.05
CA ARG A 146 5.54 -3.64 19.54
C ARG A 146 5.68 -5.00 18.84
N CYS A 147 4.58 -5.73 18.65
CA CYS A 147 4.59 -6.99 17.93
C CYS A 147 4.99 -6.79 16.46
N VAL A 148 4.49 -5.76 15.78
CA VAL A 148 4.88 -5.45 14.40
C VAL A 148 6.38 -5.17 14.31
N LEU A 149 6.93 -4.35 15.21
CA LEU A 149 8.37 -4.10 15.25
C LEU A 149 9.20 -5.36 15.51
N GLN A 150 8.73 -6.25 16.39
CA GLN A 150 9.39 -7.54 16.63
C GLN A 150 9.34 -8.45 15.39
N ILE A 151 8.22 -8.46 14.66
CA ILE A 151 8.08 -9.20 13.40
C ILE A 151 9.05 -8.65 12.36
N ASP A 152 9.13 -7.33 12.20
CA ASP A 152 10.03 -6.71 11.22
C ASP A 152 11.49 -6.94 11.58
N ASN A 153 11.84 -6.86 12.88
CA ASN A 153 13.19 -7.19 13.34
C ASN A 153 13.54 -8.68 13.07
N ALA A 154 12.61 -9.61 13.34
CA ALA A 154 12.82 -11.02 13.06
C ALA A 154 12.94 -11.32 11.57
N LYS A 155 12.18 -10.60 10.71
CA LYS A 155 12.31 -10.70 9.25
C LYS A 155 13.65 -10.19 8.75
N LEU A 156 14.10 -9.02 9.22
CA LEU A 156 15.41 -8.47 8.86
C LEU A 156 16.53 -9.42 9.31
N ALA A 157 16.47 -9.97 10.52
CA ALA A 157 17.44 -10.96 10.99
C ALA A 157 17.43 -12.24 10.13
N ALA A 158 16.25 -12.72 9.72
CA ALA A 158 16.13 -13.87 8.84
C ALA A 158 16.71 -13.59 7.44
N GLU A 159 16.49 -12.39 6.89
CA GLU A 159 17.08 -11.96 5.62
C GLU A 159 18.60 -11.84 5.71
N ASP A 160 19.14 -11.31 6.81
CA ASP A 160 20.57 -11.26 7.08
C ASP A 160 21.20 -12.66 7.12
N PHE A 161 20.56 -13.61 7.80
CA PHE A 161 21.02 -14.99 7.83
C PHE A 161 20.92 -15.67 6.46
N ARG A 162 19.84 -15.38 5.70
CA ARG A 162 19.68 -15.89 4.34
C ARG A 162 20.79 -15.39 3.42
N LEU A 163 21.10 -14.10 3.46
CA LEU A 163 22.17 -13.50 2.66
C LEU A 163 23.52 -14.11 3.03
N LYS A 164 23.84 -14.19 4.33
CA LYS A 164 25.07 -14.85 4.82
C LYS A 164 25.17 -16.31 4.38
N TYR A 165 24.06 -17.04 4.42
CA TYR A 165 24.01 -18.42 3.93
C TYR A 165 24.26 -18.49 2.42
N GLU A 166 23.66 -17.61 1.62
CA GLU A 166 23.87 -17.56 0.17
C GLU A 166 25.33 -17.23 -0.18
N THR A 167 25.96 -16.29 0.53
CA THR A 167 27.38 -15.94 0.33
C THR A 167 28.31 -17.09 0.73
N GLU A 168 28.11 -17.70 1.90
CA GLU A 168 28.90 -18.85 2.37
C GLU A 168 28.70 -20.06 1.46
N ARG A 169 27.47 -20.31 0.98
CA ARG A 169 27.19 -21.36 0.01
C ARG A 169 27.92 -21.10 -1.30
N GLY A 170 27.99 -19.85 -1.75
CA GLY A 170 28.77 -19.44 -2.92
C GLY A 170 30.25 -19.77 -2.76
N ILE A 171 30.84 -19.35 -1.64
CA ILE A 171 32.26 -19.61 -1.33
C ILE A 171 32.53 -21.11 -1.21
N ARG A 172 31.64 -21.87 -0.57
CA ARG A 172 31.76 -23.33 -0.49
C ARG A 172 31.78 -23.98 -1.87
N LEU A 173 30.89 -23.58 -2.78
CA LEU A 173 30.84 -24.14 -4.13
C LEU A 173 32.12 -23.82 -4.93
N THR A 174 32.68 -22.61 -4.79
CA THR A 174 33.95 -22.27 -5.45
C THR A 174 35.11 -23.10 -4.87
N VAL A 175 35.18 -23.26 -3.56
CA VAL A 175 36.20 -24.10 -2.91
C VAL A 175 36.05 -25.57 -3.29
N GLU A 176 34.81 -26.07 -3.41
CA GLU A 176 34.54 -27.44 -3.88
C GLU A 176 34.98 -27.64 -5.34
N ALA A 177 34.78 -26.65 -6.21
CA ALA A 177 35.27 -26.69 -7.58
C ALA A 177 36.80 -26.68 -7.63
N ASP A 178 37.46 -25.85 -6.83
CA ASP A 178 38.93 -25.80 -6.72
C ASP A 178 39.50 -27.13 -6.21
N LEU A 179 38.88 -27.72 -5.19
CA LEU A 179 39.26 -29.02 -4.63
C LEU A 179 39.09 -30.15 -5.64
N GLN A 180 38.01 -30.15 -6.43
CA GLN A 180 37.85 -31.09 -7.54
C GLN A 180 38.92 -30.88 -8.62
N GLY A 181 39.28 -29.63 -8.92
CA GLY A 181 40.39 -29.31 -9.82
C GLY A 181 41.73 -29.85 -9.32
N LEU A 182 42.04 -29.63 -8.04
CA LEU A 182 43.25 -30.14 -7.40
C LEU A 182 43.31 -31.67 -7.37
N HIS A 183 42.17 -32.35 -7.15
CA HIS A 183 42.11 -33.81 -7.25
C HIS A 183 42.44 -34.30 -8.67
N ARG A 184 41.91 -33.66 -9.72
CA ARG A 184 42.27 -34.01 -11.10
C ARG A 184 43.76 -33.83 -11.38
N VAL A 185 44.35 -32.72 -10.90
CA VAL A 185 45.79 -32.49 -11.04
C VAL A 185 46.60 -33.55 -10.30
N LEU A 186 46.16 -33.97 -9.10
CA LEU A 186 46.79 -35.05 -8.35
C LEU A 186 46.71 -36.38 -9.11
N ASP A 187 45.56 -36.70 -9.69
CA ASP A 187 45.37 -37.91 -10.51
C ASP A 187 46.30 -37.89 -11.73
N ASP A 188 46.37 -36.76 -12.46
CA ASP A 188 47.28 -36.56 -13.59
C ASP A 188 48.76 -36.72 -13.20
N LEU A 189 49.16 -36.15 -12.05
CA LEU A 189 50.52 -36.30 -11.52
C LEU A 189 50.82 -37.74 -11.10
N THR A 190 49.82 -38.45 -10.57
CA THR A 190 49.94 -39.86 -10.18
C THR A 190 50.13 -40.73 -11.41
N LEU A 191 49.37 -40.50 -12.49
CA LEU A 191 49.54 -41.18 -13.77
C LEU A 191 50.93 -40.92 -14.37
N ARG A 192 51.37 -39.65 -14.42
CA ARG A 192 52.72 -39.31 -14.90
C ARG A 192 53.82 -39.94 -14.06
N LYS A 193 53.63 -40.04 -12.75
CA LYS A 193 54.57 -40.72 -11.85
C LYS A 193 54.65 -42.20 -12.20
N THR A 194 53.51 -42.89 -12.38
CA THR A 194 53.51 -44.30 -12.77
C THR A 194 54.14 -44.53 -14.14
N ASP A 195 53.91 -43.63 -15.11
CA ASP A 195 54.56 -43.70 -16.43
C ASP A 195 56.08 -43.59 -16.33
N LEU A 196 56.57 -42.64 -15.52
CA LEU A 196 58.01 -42.49 -15.26
C LEU A 196 58.60 -43.68 -14.50
N GLU A 197 57.86 -44.26 -13.54
CA GLU A 197 58.27 -45.48 -12.85
C GLU A 197 58.40 -46.66 -13.82
N ILE A 198 57.46 -46.82 -14.76
CA ILE A 198 57.52 -47.84 -15.82
C ILE A 198 58.76 -47.61 -16.70
N GLN A 199 59.01 -46.39 -17.17
CA GLN A 199 60.19 -46.06 -17.98
C GLN A 199 61.49 -46.34 -17.24
N ILE A 200 61.55 -46.05 -15.93
CA ILE A 200 62.73 -46.37 -15.09
C ILE A 200 62.94 -47.88 -15.01
N GLU A 201 61.89 -48.67 -14.81
CA GLU A 201 61.99 -50.12 -14.75
C GLU A 201 62.35 -50.75 -16.11
N GLU A 202 61.86 -50.20 -17.22
CA GLU A 202 62.27 -50.58 -18.57
C GLU A 202 63.76 -50.32 -18.79
N LEU A 203 64.23 -49.09 -18.53
CA LEU A 203 65.65 -48.74 -18.66
C LEU A 203 66.56 -49.59 -17.76
N LYS A 204 66.12 -49.95 -16.55
CA LYS A 204 66.85 -50.89 -15.68
C LYS A 204 66.95 -52.28 -16.29
N LYS A 205 65.87 -52.80 -16.89
CA LYS A 205 65.88 -54.09 -17.58
C LYS A 205 66.85 -54.05 -18.76
N ASP A 206 66.81 -53.00 -19.57
CA ASP A 206 67.72 -52.82 -20.70
C ASP A 206 69.19 -52.76 -20.25
N LEU A 207 69.48 -52.08 -19.14
CA LEU A 207 70.82 -52.02 -18.55
C LEU A 207 71.30 -53.41 -18.12
N ILE A 208 70.44 -54.20 -17.47
CA ILE A 208 70.76 -55.57 -17.06
C ILE A 208 71.00 -56.47 -18.29
N LEU A 209 70.17 -56.34 -19.33
CA LEU A 209 70.34 -57.08 -20.58
C LEU A 209 71.68 -56.74 -21.23
N LEU A 210 72.01 -55.44 -21.34
CA LEU A 210 73.27 -54.99 -21.92
C LEU A 210 74.49 -55.46 -21.11
N GLN A 211 74.41 -55.45 -19.78
CA GLN A 211 75.46 -56.01 -18.91
C GLN A 211 75.64 -57.51 -19.13
N LYS A 212 74.53 -58.25 -19.28
CA LYS A 212 74.57 -59.69 -19.54
C LYS A 212 75.16 -60.00 -20.92
N GLU A 213 74.75 -59.27 -21.96
CA GLU A 213 75.31 -59.37 -23.31
C GLU A 213 76.80 -59.06 -23.30
N HIS A 214 77.22 -57.95 -22.67
CA HIS A 214 78.64 -57.63 -22.52
C HIS A 214 79.42 -58.72 -21.77
N GLN A 215 78.85 -59.29 -20.70
CA GLN A 215 79.48 -60.37 -19.96
C GLN A 215 79.60 -61.64 -20.81
N GLU A 216 78.58 -61.96 -21.61
CA GLU A 216 78.59 -63.08 -22.56
C GLU A 216 79.62 -62.88 -23.66
N GLU A 217 79.76 -61.66 -24.20
CA GLU A 217 80.79 -61.27 -25.17
C GLU A 217 82.20 -61.34 -24.57
N VAL A 218 82.41 -60.81 -23.36
CA VAL A 218 83.71 -60.93 -22.68
C VAL A 218 84.04 -62.39 -22.42
N ASN A 219 83.06 -63.21 -22.03
CA ASN A 219 83.24 -64.64 -21.85
C ASN A 219 83.54 -65.34 -23.18
N SER A 220 82.90 -64.95 -24.30
CA SER A 220 83.16 -65.52 -25.62
C SER A 220 84.55 -65.13 -26.13
N LEU A 221 84.95 -63.87 -25.98
CA LEU A 221 86.30 -63.38 -26.30
C LEU A 221 87.36 -64.05 -25.41
N ARG A 222 87.10 -64.27 -24.12
CA ARG A 222 87.98 -65.05 -23.23
C ARG A 222 88.10 -66.51 -23.65
N ARG A 223 87.00 -67.14 -24.10
CA ARG A 223 87.04 -68.50 -24.68
C ARG A 223 87.83 -68.52 -25.99
N GLN A 224 87.71 -67.49 -26.83
CA GLN A 224 88.52 -67.35 -28.04
C GLN A 224 90.00 -67.15 -27.74
N LEU A 225 90.33 -66.39 -26.68
CA LEU A 225 91.73 -66.20 -26.25
C LEU A 225 92.33 -67.43 -25.53
N GLY A 226 91.49 -68.28 -24.92
CA GLY A 226 91.89 -69.54 -24.28
C GLY A 226 92.03 -70.73 -25.23
N ASN A 227 91.60 -70.59 -26.49
CA ASN A 227 91.72 -71.60 -27.53
C ASN A 227 92.78 -71.18 -28.56
N THR A 228 94.06 -71.27 -28.19
CA THR A 228 95.07 -71.67 -29.17
C THR A 228 94.94 -73.18 -29.39
N VAL A 229 93.91 -73.58 -30.13
CA VAL A 229 93.76 -74.94 -30.65
C VAL A 229 93.61 -74.82 -32.15
N SER A 230 94.63 -75.31 -32.84
CA SER A 230 94.65 -75.57 -34.26
C SER A 230 93.41 -76.35 -34.67
N VAL A 231 92.59 -75.79 -35.56
CA VAL A 231 91.55 -76.55 -36.25
C VAL A 231 91.98 -76.66 -37.70
N GLU A 232 92.57 -77.81 -37.98
CA GLU A 232 92.82 -78.29 -39.33
C GLU A 232 91.49 -78.47 -40.06
N VAL A 233 91.55 -78.06 -41.31
CA VAL A 233 90.50 -78.15 -42.31
C VAL A 233 90.21 -79.62 -42.58
N ASP A 234 89.02 -80.10 -42.24
CA ASP A 234 88.49 -81.35 -42.79
C ASP A 234 87.38 -81.02 -43.78
N ALA A 235 87.67 -81.23 -45.06
CA ALA A 235 86.75 -81.01 -46.16
C ALA A 235 85.74 -82.16 -46.20
N ALA A 236 84.63 -81.99 -45.47
CA ALA A 236 83.48 -82.87 -45.59
C ALA A 236 82.80 -82.70 -46.97
N PRO A 237 82.27 -83.79 -47.56
CA PRO A 237 82.05 -83.95 -48.99
C PRO A 237 80.91 -83.09 -49.55
N GLY A 238 81.06 -82.71 -50.83
CA GLY A 238 80.15 -81.94 -51.67
C GLY A 238 78.72 -81.75 -51.15
N LEU A 239 78.50 -80.61 -50.50
CA LEU A 239 77.18 -80.11 -50.18
C LEU A 239 76.47 -79.70 -51.48
N ASN A 240 75.25 -80.21 -51.67
CA ASN A 240 74.39 -79.87 -52.80
C ASN A 240 74.06 -78.36 -52.75
N LEU A 241 74.83 -77.55 -53.48
CA LEU A 241 74.66 -76.10 -53.55
C LEU A 241 73.23 -75.72 -54.00
N SER A 242 72.59 -76.54 -54.83
CA SER A 242 71.18 -76.37 -55.19
C SER A 242 70.27 -76.43 -53.97
N ALA A 243 70.44 -77.44 -53.10
CA ALA A 243 69.62 -77.59 -51.90
C ALA A 243 69.81 -76.42 -50.93
N ILE A 244 71.03 -75.90 -50.76
CA ILE A 244 71.31 -74.74 -49.90
C ILE A 244 70.76 -73.44 -50.50
N MET A 245 70.90 -73.25 -51.81
CA MET A 245 70.35 -72.08 -52.50
C MET A 245 68.82 -72.08 -52.47
N ASP A 246 68.18 -73.25 -52.61
CA ASP A 246 66.74 -73.43 -52.49
C ASP A 246 66.27 -73.22 -51.03
N GLU A 247 67.03 -73.70 -50.04
CA GLU A 247 66.76 -73.47 -48.62
C GLU A 247 66.93 -71.99 -48.22
N MET A 248 67.93 -71.31 -48.78
CA MET A 248 68.12 -69.86 -48.65
C MET A 248 66.96 -69.09 -49.29
N ARG A 249 66.52 -69.51 -50.48
CA ARG A 249 65.34 -68.93 -51.15
C ARG A 249 64.09 -69.09 -50.31
N GLN A 250 63.85 -70.29 -49.77
CA GLN A 250 62.75 -70.56 -48.85
C GLN A 250 62.81 -69.69 -47.60
N LYS A 251 63.99 -69.48 -47.00
CA LYS A 251 64.16 -68.59 -45.83
C LYS A 251 63.86 -67.14 -46.17
N TYR A 252 64.32 -66.65 -47.32
CA TYR A 252 64.01 -65.29 -47.77
C TYR A 252 62.55 -65.11 -48.15
N GLU A 253 61.95 -66.10 -48.79
CA GLU A 253 60.54 -66.07 -49.16
C GLU A 253 59.64 -66.13 -47.92
N ALA A 254 59.98 -66.96 -46.93
CA ALA A 254 59.30 -66.98 -45.63
C ALA A 254 59.48 -65.65 -44.88
N MET A 255 60.68 -65.05 -44.88
CA MET A 255 60.93 -63.75 -44.25
C MET A 255 60.19 -62.61 -44.95
N ALA A 256 60.14 -62.62 -46.29
CA ALA A 256 59.41 -61.63 -47.08
C ALA A 256 57.90 -61.74 -46.86
N GLN A 257 57.36 -62.97 -46.84
CA GLN A 257 55.96 -63.23 -46.52
C GLN A 257 55.62 -62.79 -45.10
N GLU A 258 56.47 -63.09 -44.12
CA GLU A 258 56.26 -62.69 -42.73
C GLU A 258 56.35 -61.16 -42.54
N ASN A 259 57.29 -60.49 -43.22
CA ASN A 259 57.37 -59.03 -43.21
C ASN A 259 56.13 -58.39 -43.86
N LEU A 260 55.61 -58.97 -44.94
CA LEU A 260 54.41 -58.48 -45.61
C LEU A 260 53.16 -58.70 -44.75
N ARG A 261 53.09 -59.84 -44.04
CA ARG A 261 52.04 -60.12 -43.06
C ARG A 261 52.08 -59.13 -41.89
N LYS A 262 53.26 -58.92 -41.29
CA LYS A 262 53.45 -57.94 -40.19
C LYS A 262 53.10 -56.52 -40.62
N ALA A 263 53.50 -56.11 -41.83
CA ALA A 263 53.15 -54.80 -42.36
C ALA A 263 51.62 -54.64 -42.52
N LYS A 264 50.94 -55.67 -43.05
CA LYS A 264 49.47 -55.66 -43.15
C LYS A 264 48.80 -55.59 -41.78
N GLU A 265 49.23 -56.40 -40.82
CA GLU A 265 48.71 -56.37 -39.45
C GLU A 265 48.93 -55.02 -38.78
N GLN A 266 50.10 -54.40 -38.98
CA GLN A 266 50.38 -53.05 -38.49
C GLN A 266 49.47 -51.99 -39.12
N PHE A 267 49.24 -52.06 -40.44
CA PHE A 267 48.32 -51.14 -41.12
C PHE A 267 46.87 -51.36 -40.68
N GLU A 268 46.44 -52.61 -40.50
CA GLU A 268 45.09 -52.93 -40.03
C GLU A 268 44.87 -52.40 -38.60
N LEU A 269 45.84 -52.61 -37.70
CA LEU A 269 45.80 -52.04 -36.34
C LEU A 269 45.76 -50.51 -36.37
N GLN A 270 46.58 -49.87 -37.22
CA GLN A 270 46.62 -48.41 -37.31
C GLN A 270 45.33 -47.83 -37.91
N ILE A 271 44.71 -48.52 -38.86
CA ILE A 271 43.39 -48.15 -39.40
C ILE A 271 42.31 -48.32 -38.34
N GLU A 272 42.37 -49.39 -37.55
CA GLU A 272 41.41 -49.63 -36.48
C GLU A 272 41.50 -48.57 -35.38
N THR A 273 42.72 -48.20 -34.94
CA THR A 273 42.92 -47.13 -33.95
C THR A 273 42.44 -45.79 -34.49
N LEU A 274 42.82 -45.42 -35.72
CA LEU A 274 42.31 -44.21 -36.38
C LEU A 274 40.79 -44.23 -36.52
N HIS A 275 40.19 -45.38 -36.84
CA HIS A 275 38.75 -45.50 -36.94
C HIS A 275 38.07 -45.29 -35.58
N GLN A 276 38.61 -45.86 -34.51
CA GLN A 276 38.12 -45.67 -33.15
C GLN A 276 38.23 -44.19 -32.74
N GLU A 277 39.35 -43.52 -33.01
CA GLU A 277 39.53 -42.08 -32.75
C GLU A 277 38.52 -41.23 -33.52
N VAL A 278 38.29 -41.52 -34.81
CA VAL A 278 37.27 -40.82 -35.61
C VAL A 278 35.87 -41.04 -35.05
N ILE A 279 35.54 -42.24 -34.57
CA ILE A 279 34.25 -42.52 -33.93
C ILE A 279 34.10 -41.71 -32.64
N LEU A 280 35.14 -41.68 -31.79
CA LEU A 280 35.14 -40.91 -30.54
C LEU A 280 35.00 -39.41 -30.82
N SER A 281 35.82 -38.86 -31.70
CA SER A 281 35.76 -37.46 -32.12
C SER A 281 34.39 -37.10 -32.73
N SER A 282 33.80 -37.99 -33.54
CA SER A 282 32.46 -37.78 -34.10
C SER A 282 31.36 -37.77 -33.03
N LYS A 283 31.48 -38.62 -32.00
CA LYS A 283 30.55 -38.64 -30.86
C LYS A 283 30.66 -37.35 -30.04
N GLU A 284 31.88 -36.92 -29.72
CA GLU A 284 32.14 -35.67 -29.00
C GLU A 284 31.60 -34.46 -29.77
N LEU A 285 31.80 -34.42 -31.09
CA LEU A 285 31.29 -33.37 -31.95
C LEU A 285 29.76 -33.31 -31.89
N LYS A 286 29.07 -34.45 -32.00
CA LYS A 286 27.60 -34.51 -31.88
C LYS A 286 27.10 -34.09 -30.50
N GLU A 287 27.80 -34.48 -29.45
CA GLU A 287 27.44 -34.08 -28.08
C GLU A 287 27.60 -32.56 -27.90
N ASN A 288 28.70 -31.99 -28.39
CA ASN A 288 28.94 -30.55 -28.38
C ASN A 288 27.92 -29.78 -29.23
N GLU A 289 27.54 -30.32 -30.39
CA GLU A 289 26.45 -29.75 -31.21
C GLU A 289 25.11 -29.75 -30.45
N GLY A 290 24.82 -30.82 -29.70
CA GLY A 290 23.67 -30.91 -28.80
C GLY A 290 23.71 -29.83 -27.71
N ARG A 291 24.84 -29.71 -27.00
CA ARG A 291 25.06 -28.68 -25.97
C ARG A 291 24.88 -27.27 -26.54
N ILE A 292 25.42 -26.98 -27.73
CA ILE A 292 25.27 -25.68 -28.40
C ILE A 292 23.80 -25.39 -28.72
N LYS A 293 23.04 -26.39 -29.20
CA LYS A 293 21.60 -26.22 -29.48
C LYS A 293 20.81 -25.96 -28.20
N GLU A 294 21.13 -26.66 -27.11
CA GLU A 294 20.50 -26.43 -25.80
C GLU A 294 20.82 -25.03 -25.26
N LEU A 295 22.09 -24.61 -25.30
CA LEU A 295 22.53 -23.26 -24.93
C LEU A 295 21.85 -22.17 -25.76
N ARG A 296 21.65 -22.39 -27.06
CA ARG A 296 20.90 -21.45 -27.92
C ARG A 296 19.43 -21.37 -27.51
N ARG A 297 18.79 -22.49 -27.17
CA ARG A 297 17.40 -22.52 -26.70
C ARG A 297 17.26 -21.81 -25.35
N THR A 298 18.16 -22.05 -24.41
CA THR A 298 18.13 -21.36 -23.11
C THR A 298 18.37 -19.88 -23.26
N TYR A 299 19.30 -19.47 -24.12
CA TYR A 299 19.52 -18.06 -24.46
C TYR A 299 18.26 -17.39 -25.02
N GLN A 300 17.62 -18.02 -26.01
CA GLN A 300 16.38 -17.50 -26.60
C GLN A 300 15.24 -17.41 -25.57
N ASN A 301 15.10 -18.40 -24.70
CA ASN A 301 14.11 -18.36 -23.62
C ASN A 301 14.38 -17.21 -22.65
N LEU A 302 15.63 -17.03 -22.23
CA LEU A 302 16.03 -15.90 -21.36
C LEU A 302 15.81 -14.55 -22.03
N GLU A 303 16.02 -14.45 -23.34
CA GLU A 303 15.75 -13.24 -24.12
C GLU A 303 14.24 -12.94 -24.17
N ILE A 304 13.39 -13.95 -24.39
CA ILE A 304 11.93 -13.81 -24.34
C ILE A 304 11.47 -13.38 -22.95
N ASP A 305 12.00 -14.01 -21.90
CA ASP A 305 11.69 -13.66 -20.52
C ASP A 305 12.08 -12.20 -20.25
N LEU A 306 13.27 -11.77 -20.67
CA LEU A 306 13.72 -10.37 -20.56
C LEU A 306 12.76 -9.40 -21.26
N GLN A 307 12.35 -9.69 -22.51
CA GLN A 307 11.40 -8.86 -23.25
C GLN A 307 10.02 -8.82 -22.57
N SER A 308 9.59 -9.93 -21.97
CA SER A 308 8.34 -10.00 -21.21
C SER A 308 8.39 -9.13 -19.95
N TYR A 309 9.53 -9.14 -19.23
CA TYR A 309 9.74 -8.32 -18.03
C TYR A 309 9.82 -6.84 -18.37
N LEU A 310 10.46 -6.47 -19.48
CA LEU A 310 10.48 -5.09 -19.98
C LEU A 310 9.07 -4.61 -20.33
N SER A 311 8.30 -5.42 -21.06
CA SER A 311 6.89 -5.10 -21.38
C SER A 311 6.04 -4.94 -20.13
N LYS A 312 6.25 -5.81 -19.12
CA LYS A 312 5.59 -5.72 -17.82
C LYS A 312 5.97 -4.43 -17.08
N LYS A 313 7.25 -4.09 -17.03
CA LYS A 313 7.75 -2.85 -16.43
C LYS A 313 7.07 -1.64 -17.07
N ASP A 314 7.07 -1.56 -18.40
CA ASP A 314 6.49 -0.42 -19.11
C ASP A 314 4.98 -0.30 -18.86
N SER A 315 4.25 -1.42 -18.78
CA SER A 315 2.81 -1.39 -18.43
C SER A 315 2.57 -0.89 -17.00
N LEU A 316 3.40 -1.29 -16.04
CA LEU A 316 3.31 -0.82 -14.66
C LEU A 316 3.67 0.66 -14.53
N GLU A 317 4.70 1.12 -15.24
CA GLU A 317 5.05 2.55 -15.29
C GLU A 317 3.93 3.39 -15.92
N ARG A 318 3.29 2.91 -17.00
CA ARG A 318 2.12 3.59 -17.60
C ARG A 318 0.94 3.67 -16.64
N THR A 319 0.58 2.57 -15.97
CA THR A 319 -0.52 2.59 -14.98
C THR A 319 -0.21 3.48 -13.77
N LEU A 320 1.05 3.53 -13.34
CA LEU A 320 1.50 4.44 -12.29
C LEU A 320 1.43 5.91 -12.74
N ALA A 321 1.84 6.22 -13.97
CA ALA A 321 1.71 7.55 -14.54
C ALA A 321 0.24 7.98 -14.67
N GLU A 322 -0.62 7.08 -15.15
CA GLU A 322 -2.06 7.34 -15.30
C GLU A 322 -2.75 7.56 -13.96
N THR A 323 -2.44 6.74 -12.94
CA THR A 323 -3.00 6.93 -11.59
C THR A 323 -2.53 8.24 -10.97
N LYS A 324 -1.24 8.59 -11.11
CA LYS A 324 -0.72 9.89 -10.67
C LYS A 324 -1.43 11.06 -11.36
N ALA A 325 -1.63 10.99 -12.68
CA ALA A 325 -2.35 12.02 -13.43
C ALA A 325 -3.80 12.16 -12.94
N ARG A 326 -4.52 11.05 -12.76
CA ARG A 326 -5.90 11.07 -12.22
C ARG A 326 -5.97 11.71 -10.83
N TYR A 327 -5.04 11.38 -9.93
CA TYR A 327 -5.01 12.00 -8.59
C TYR A 327 -4.63 13.48 -8.65
N ALA A 328 -3.74 13.89 -9.56
CA ALA A 328 -3.42 15.29 -9.77
C ALA A 328 -4.64 16.09 -10.26
N ASP A 329 -5.43 15.53 -11.19
CA ASP A 329 -6.67 16.14 -11.66
C ASP A 329 -7.72 16.24 -10.55
N GLN A 330 -7.87 15.18 -9.74
CA GLN A 330 -8.76 15.20 -8.57
C GLN A 330 -8.33 16.28 -7.55
N LEU A 331 -7.03 16.39 -7.29
CA LEU A 331 -6.52 17.43 -6.41
C LEU A 331 -6.78 18.84 -6.98
N ALA A 332 -6.56 19.04 -8.28
CA ALA A 332 -6.82 20.31 -8.95
C ALA A 332 -8.30 20.71 -8.88
N THR A 333 -9.22 19.76 -9.07
CA THR A 333 -10.67 20.02 -8.96
C THR A 333 -11.08 20.37 -7.52
N ILE A 334 -10.54 19.69 -6.51
CA ILE A 334 -10.80 20.03 -5.10
C ILE A 334 -10.21 21.41 -4.76
N GLN A 335 -9.00 21.71 -5.23
CA GLN A 335 -8.36 23.01 -5.02
C GLN A 335 -9.15 24.15 -5.69
N ALA A 336 -9.69 23.91 -6.89
CA ALA A 336 -10.58 24.86 -7.54
C ALA A 336 -11.85 25.10 -6.70
N LEU A 337 -12.50 24.04 -6.21
CA LEU A 337 -13.67 24.18 -5.34
C LEU A 337 -13.34 24.97 -4.07
N LEU A 338 -12.21 24.65 -3.42
CA LEU A 338 -11.76 25.34 -2.22
C LEU A 338 -11.54 26.84 -2.51
N SER A 339 -10.88 27.18 -3.61
CA SER A 339 -10.69 28.59 -4.01
C SER A 339 -12.01 29.33 -4.25
N THR A 340 -13.02 28.66 -4.83
CA THR A 340 -14.35 29.28 -5.02
C THR A 340 -15.08 29.49 -3.70
N LEU A 341 -14.96 28.56 -2.75
CA LEU A 341 -15.55 28.71 -1.41
C LEU A 341 -14.85 29.79 -0.60
N GLU A 342 -13.52 29.86 -0.66
CA GLU A 342 -12.73 30.95 -0.05
C GLU A 342 -13.14 32.31 -0.62
N PHE A 343 -13.33 32.41 -1.94
CA PHE A 343 -13.82 33.62 -2.57
C PHE A 343 -15.23 34.01 -2.06
N GLN A 344 -16.16 33.05 -1.96
CA GLN A 344 -17.50 33.30 -1.43
C GLN A 344 -17.48 33.74 0.04
N LEU A 345 -16.65 33.10 0.87
CA LEU A 345 -16.47 33.50 2.27
C LEU A 345 -15.91 34.91 2.39
N MET A 346 -14.92 35.25 1.57
CA MET A 346 -14.35 36.58 1.52
C MET A 346 -15.40 37.62 1.10
N GLN A 347 -16.21 37.30 0.09
CA GLN A 347 -17.31 38.17 -0.36
C GLN A 347 -18.31 38.43 0.76
N ILE A 348 -18.82 37.38 1.42
CA ILE A 348 -19.78 37.51 2.54
C ILE A 348 -19.16 38.33 3.67
N ARG A 349 -17.88 38.13 3.99
CA ARG A 349 -17.18 38.92 5.00
C ARG A 349 -17.14 40.40 4.63
N THR A 350 -16.78 40.72 3.40
CA THR A 350 -16.74 42.13 2.94
C THR A 350 -18.14 42.77 2.93
N ASP A 351 -19.18 42.02 2.59
CA ASP A 351 -20.56 42.51 2.62
C ASP A 351 -21.06 42.71 4.05
N ALA A 352 -20.70 41.82 4.99
CA ALA A 352 -20.99 42.00 6.41
C ALA A 352 -20.25 43.21 7.01
N GLU A 353 -18.98 43.41 6.65
CA GLU A 353 -18.20 44.60 7.04
C GLU A 353 -18.84 45.89 6.51
N ARG A 354 -19.31 45.90 5.25
CA ARG A 354 -20.08 47.02 4.67
C ARG A 354 -21.37 47.29 5.44
N GLN A 355 -22.20 46.26 5.66
CA GLN A 355 -23.44 46.42 6.43
C GLN A 355 -23.19 46.96 7.83
N ASN A 356 -22.15 46.48 8.51
CA ASN A 356 -21.78 46.97 9.84
C ASN A 356 -21.41 48.46 9.81
N ASN A 357 -20.66 48.90 8.81
CA ASN A 357 -20.34 50.32 8.62
C ASN A 357 -21.60 51.15 8.37
N ASP A 358 -22.53 50.68 7.52
CA ASP A 358 -23.80 51.36 7.25
C ASP A 358 -24.68 51.44 8.51
N TYR A 359 -24.73 50.37 9.32
CA TYR A 359 -25.42 50.37 10.61
C TYR A 359 -24.79 51.34 11.61
N SER A 360 -23.46 51.44 11.66
CA SER A 360 -22.76 52.42 12.50
C SER A 360 -23.13 53.85 12.10
N ILE A 361 -23.12 54.16 10.80
CA ILE A 361 -23.50 55.49 10.29
C ILE A 361 -24.96 55.80 10.62
N LEU A 362 -25.86 54.83 10.44
CA LEU A 362 -27.28 55.02 10.76
C LEU A 362 -27.50 55.22 12.26
N LEU A 363 -26.75 54.52 13.11
CA LEU A 363 -26.79 54.71 14.55
C LEU A 363 -26.30 56.12 14.94
N ASP A 364 -25.23 56.62 14.31
CA ASP A 364 -24.73 57.98 14.54
C ASP A 364 -25.77 59.04 14.13
N ILE A 365 -26.45 58.86 12.98
CA ILE A 365 -27.53 59.75 12.56
C ILE A 365 -28.71 59.66 13.54
N LYS A 366 -29.11 58.45 13.95
CA LYS A 366 -30.21 58.24 14.89
C LYS A 366 -29.93 58.92 16.23
N THR A 367 -28.74 58.73 16.79
CA THR A 367 -28.35 59.35 18.06
C THR A 367 -28.34 60.87 17.97
N ARG A 368 -27.88 61.45 16.85
CA ARG A 368 -27.98 62.89 16.59
C ARG A 368 -29.44 63.38 16.51
N LEU A 369 -30.31 62.67 15.78
CA LEU A 369 -31.73 63.03 15.69
C LEU A 369 -32.44 62.91 17.05
N GLU A 370 -32.10 61.90 17.86
CA GLU A 370 -32.62 61.76 19.22
C GLU A 370 -32.21 62.94 20.11
N GLN A 371 -30.97 63.43 19.97
CA GLN A 371 -30.51 64.66 20.63
C GLN A 371 -31.32 65.88 20.16
N GLU A 372 -31.50 66.07 18.85
CA GLU A 372 -32.29 67.17 18.29
C GLU A 372 -33.75 67.13 18.81
N ILE A 373 -34.40 65.96 18.81
CA ILE A 373 -35.75 65.77 19.38
C ILE A 373 -35.78 66.09 20.87
N ALA A 374 -34.78 65.67 21.65
CA ALA A 374 -34.69 66.00 23.06
C ALA A 374 -34.59 67.52 23.27
N THR A 375 -33.79 68.23 22.45
CA THR A 375 -33.73 69.70 22.50
C THR A 375 -35.06 70.34 22.11
N TYR A 376 -35.74 69.84 21.07
CA TYR A 376 -37.06 70.35 20.69
C TYR A 376 -38.10 70.13 21.79
N ARG A 377 -38.14 68.95 22.44
CA ARG A 377 -39.02 68.69 23.58
C ARG A 377 -38.76 69.64 24.73
N ARG A 378 -37.49 69.89 25.06
CA ARG A 378 -37.10 70.84 26.11
C ARG A 378 -37.61 72.26 25.83
N LEU A 379 -37.50 72.72 24.59
CA LEU A 379 -38.02 74.03 24.16
C LEU A 379 -39.56 74.09 24.20
N LEU A 380 -40.25 72.99 23.88
CA LEU A 380 -41.72 72.89 23.88
C LEU A 380 -42.31 72.78 25.28
N GLU A 381 -41.62 72.11 26.21
CA GLU A 381 -42.05 71.93 27.60
C GLU A 381 -41.81 73.17 28.47
N GLY A 382 -41.17 74.22 27.92
CA GLY A 382 -40.98 75.49 28.61
C GLY A 382 -39.95 75.43 29.75
N GLU A 383 -39.03 74.45 29.72
CA GLU A 383 -37.89 74.45 30.64
C GLU A 383 -36.85 75.47 30.16
N ASP A 384 -36.80 76.59 30.88
CA ASP A 384 -35.73 77.58 30.80
C ASP A 384 -34.34 76.91 30.88
N VAL A 385 -33.41 77.49 30.14
CA VAL A 385 -32.00 77.11 30.00
C VAL A 385 -31.36 76.80 31.36
N ILE A 386 -31.32 75.53 31.75
CA ILE A 386 -30.51 75.06 32.88
C ILE A 386 -29.63 73.90 32.42
N HIS A 387 -28.34 74.25 32.32
CA HIS A 387 -27.15 73.42 32.36
C HIS A 387 -27.14 72.08 31.62
N LEU A 388 -26.34 72.08 30.54
CA LEU A 388 -25.53 70.93 30.13
C LEU A 388 -24.65 70.51 31.32
N GLU A 389 -25.13 69.62 32.18
CA GLU A 389 -24.21 68.76 32.91
C GLU A 389 -23.77 67.67 31.93
N GLU A 390 -22.58 67.88 31.36
CA GLU A 390 -21.74 66.79 30.87
C GLU A 390 -21.58 65.78 32.01
N ARG A 391 -22.44 64.77 32.05
CA ARG A 391 -22.13 63.55 32.80
C ARG A 391 -20.99 62.89 32.05
N ASP A 392 -19.77 63.15 32.51
CA ASP A 392 -18.58 62.37 32.18
C ASP A 392 -18.87 60.89 32.42
N ILE A 393 -19.31 60.19 31.37
CA ILE A 393 -19.37 58.74 31.38
C ILE A 393 -17.91 58.30 31.30
N LYS A 394 -17.28 58.09 32.46
CA LYS A 394 -15.96 57.44 32.58
C LYS A 394 -16.04 56.07 31.89
N LYS A 395 -15.58 55.99 30.64
CA LYS A 395 -15.52 54.76 29.87
C LYS A 395 -14.31 53.97 30.35
N THR A 396 -14.52 52.92 31.14
CA THR A 396 -13.44 52.02 31.53
C THR A 396 -13.29 50.92 30.48
N ARG A 397 -12.10 50.79 29.89
CA ARG A 397 -11.75 49.69 28.98
C ARG A 397 -11.11 48.58 29.81
N LYS A 398 -11.72 47.39 29.79
CA LYS A 398 -11.15 46.18 30.40
C LYS A 398 -10.44 45.37 29.32
N ILE A 399 -9.12 45.33 29.36
CA ILE A 399 -8.31 44.55 28.42
C ILE A 399 -7.99 43.21 29.10
N LYS A 400 -8.52 42.12 28.53
CA LYS A 400 -8.22 40.76 28.97
C LYS A 400 -7.16 40.17 28.05
N THR A 401 -5.95 40.01 28.55
CA THR A 401 -4.85 39.38 27.81
C THR A 401 -4.73 37.94 28.27
N VAL A 402 -4.96 36.99 27.36
CA VAL A 402 -4.84 35.56 27.63
C VAL A 402 -3.50 35.09 27.06
N VAL A 403 -2.58 34.68 27.93
CA VAL A 403 -1.30 34.10 27.52
C VAL A 403 -1.42 32.59 27.65
N GLN A 404 -1.28 31.88 26.53
CA GLN A 404 -1.28 30.42 26.48
C GLN A 404 0.10 29.92 26.13
N GLU A 405 0.62 29.02 26.96
CA GLU A 405 1.88 28.31 26.68
C GLU A 405 1.55 26.96 26.04
N VAL A 406 2.01 26.79 24.80
CA VAL A 406 1.74 25.60 23.98
C VAL A 406 3.05 24.87 23.73
N VAL A 407 3.12 23.63 24.19
CA VAL A 407 4.21 22.70 23.86
C VAL A 407 3.59 21.48 23.17
N ASP A 408 4.13 21.10 22.02
CA ASP A 408 3.66 19.98 21.18
C ASP A 408 2.16 20.01 20.85
N GLY A 409 1.62 21.20 20.55
CA GLY A 409 0.24 21.37 20.09
C GLY A 409 -0.84 21.14 21.15
N LYS A 410 -0.47 21.02 22.44
CA LYS A 410 -1.39 21.00 23.58
C LYS A 410 -1.12 22.18 24.51
N VAL A 411 -2.18 22.87 24.92
CA VAL A 411 -2.12 23.99 25.87
C VAL A 411 -1.84 23.42 27.27
N VAL A 412 -0.68 23.74 27.84
CA VAL A 412 -0.22 23.19 29.13
C VAL A 412 -0.53 24.13 30.29
N SER A 413 -0.61 25.44 30.03
CA SER A 413 -1.00 26.46 31.00
C SER A 413 -1.76 27.60 30.30
N SER A 414 -2.71 28.22 31.02
CA SER A 414 -3.46 29.39 30.55
C SER A 414 -3.57 30.38 31.69
N GLU A 415 -2.95 31.55 31.53
CA GLU A 415 -3.02 32.64 32.50
C GLU A 415 -3.81 33.82 31.89
N VAL A 416 -4.82 34.30 32.59
CA VAL A 416 -5.65 35.43 32.17
C VAL A 416 -5.33 36.62 33.05
N LYS A 417 -4.76 37.68 32.46
CA LYS A 417 -4.51 38.94 33.15
C LYS A 417 -5.52 39.98 32.70
N GLU A 418 -6.28 40.50 33.64
CA GLU A 418 -7.27 41.57 33.41
C GLU A 418 -6.70 42.88 33.93
N VAL A 419 -6.57 43.87 33.04
CA VAL A 419 -6.14 45.22 33.39
C VAL A 419 -7.28 46.17 33.00
N GLU A 420 -7.74 46.96 33.98
CA GLU A 420 -8.77 47.98 33.78
C GLU A 420 -8.09 49.33 33.63
N GLU A 421 -8.21 49.95 32.45
CA GLU A 421 -7.79 51.32 32.21
C GLU A 421 -9.02 52.23 32.13
N ASN A 422 -8.97 53.35 32.84
CA ASN A 422 -9.95 54.43 32.71
C ASN A 422 -9.55 55.29 31.52
N MET A 423 -10.43 55.45 30.52
CA MET A 423 -10.18 56.34 29.37
C MET A 423 -10.49 57.79 29.67
#